data_AF-A0A537BAD2-F1
#
_entry.id   AF-A0A537BAD2-F1
#
_cell.length_a   1.000
_cell.length_b   1.000
_cell.length_c   1.000
_cell.angle_alpha   90.00
_cell.angle_beta   90.00
_cell.angle_gamma   90.00
#
_symmetry.space_group_name_H-M   'P 1'
#
loop_
_entity.id
_entity.type
_entity.pdbx_description
1 polymer ?
#
loop_
_entity_poly.entity_id
_entity_poly.type
_entity_poly.pdbx_seq_one_letter_code
_entity_poly.pdbx_strand_id
1 'polypeptide(L)'
;MRHEGAARQLRGPRQQRHHHPERQRRAAHGGRQSRDRKGDRPVSAVSRQVSVVDRRSCAGVSLIEVIVFIVITAVVVVGLVAGMSGAVRTAPVPREMHQGLQLAQGRMELILAQRSLPAGFAGFTAATFDPCAPPGGAQEACLAPTNYTVVAPCFYTGAGTCAFGAANTCMGGLVDYKCVRVRVTGPGGATLAELDAMVANY
;
A
#
# COMPACT_ATOMS: atom_id res chain seq x y z
N MET A 1 -53.81 -19.49 27.69
CA MET A 1 -53.03 -20.35 28.60
C MET A 1 -51.81 -19.57 29.06
N ARG A 2 -51.62 -19.48 30.37
CA ARG A 2 -50.48 -18.88 31.07
C ARG A 2 -49.29 -19.84 31.15
N HIS A 3 -48.07 -19.28 31.20
CA HIS A 3 -46.98 -19.50 32.18
C HIS A 3 -45.65 -19.08 31.50
N GLU A 4 -44.97 -17.98 31.84
CA GLU A 4 -44.29 -17.55 33.10
C GLU A 4 -42.93 -18.24 33.39
N GLY A 5 -41.92 -17.41 33.72
CA GLY A 5 -40.68 -17.79 34.42
C GLY A 5 -39.39 -17.22 33.78
N ALA A 6 -39.05 -15.94 33.97
CA ALA A 6 -38.13 -15.40 34.99
C ALA A 6 -36.62 -15.65 34.70
N ALA A 7 -35.85 -14.67 34.23
CA ALA A 7 -35.17 -13.57 34.96
C ALA A 7 -33.87 -13.97 35.71
N ARG A 8 -32.71 -13.44 35.29
CA ARG A 8 -31.67 -12.88 36.18
C ARG A 8 -30.52 -12.15 35.44
N GLN A 9 -30.63 -10.83 35.55
CA GLN A 9 -29.66 -9.74 35.66
C GLN A 9 -28.19 -9.99 36.13
N LEU A 10 -27.32 -9.10 35.61
CA LEU A 10 -26.17 -8.38 36.21
C LEU A 10 -24.77 -9.02 36.22
N ARG A 11 -23.82 -8.41 35.49
CA ARG A 11 -22.65 -7.67 36.05
C ARG A 11 -21.69 -7.12 34.96
N GLY A 12 -21.68 -5.79 34.83
CA GLY A 12 -20.51 -4.92 35.06
C GLY A 12 -19.30 -4.93 34.09
N PRO A 13 -18.70 -3.75 33.81
CA PRO A 13 -17.70 -3.54 32.76
C PRO A 13 -16.26 -3.80 33.22
N ARG A 14 -15.39 -4.26 32.32
CA ARG A 14 -13.93 -4.33 32.58
C ARG A 14 -13.24 -3.07 32.04
N GLN A 15 -12.83 -2.22 32.97
CA GLN A 15 -11.80 -1.19 32.83
C GLN A 15 -10.46 -1.81 32.42
N GLN A 16 -9.74 -1.17 31.50
CA GLN A 16 -8.27 -1.18 31.47
C GLN A 16 -7.77 0.26 31.38
N ARG A 17 -7.47 0.81 32.57
CA ARG A 17 -6.60 1.97 32.80
C ARG A 17 -5.24 1.42 33.25
N HIS A 18 -4.17 1.73 32.54
CA HIS A 18 -2.81 1.68 33.09
C HIS A 18 -2.10 2.96 32.59
N HIS A 19 -2.12 4.06 33.35
CA HIS A 19 -1.22 4.39 34.47
C HIS A 19 0.26 4.39 34.08
N HIS A 20 0.73 5.60 33.73
CA HIS A 20 2.10 6.07 33.95
C HIS A 20 2.52 5.87 35.41
N PRO A 21 3.74 5.38 35.66
CA PRO A 21 4.47 5.72 36.85
C PRO A 21 5.60 6.70 36.53
N GLU A 22 5.48 7.89 37.14
CA GLU A 22 6.60 8.77 37.44
C GLU A 22 7.54 8.16 38.48
N ARG A 23 8.83 8.54 38.37
CA ARG A 23 9.81 8.79 39.45
C ARG A 23 10.09 7.71 40.50
N GLN A 24 11.35 7.28 40.53
CA GLN A 24 12.25 7.15 41.72
C GLN A 24 13.61 6.63 41.19
N ARG A 25 14.74 7.36 41.19
CA ARG A 25 15.55 7.87 42.32
C ARG A 25 15.60 6.91 43.52
N ARG A 26 16.63 6.05 43.59
CA ARG A 26 17.78 6.14 44.53
C ARG A 26 18.53 4.80 44.66
N ALA A 27 19.86 4.94 44.68
CA ALA A 27 20.83 4.24 45.53
C ALA A 27 20.88 2.70 45.49
N ALA A 28 21.91 2.18 44.82
CA ALA A 28 22.55 0.94 45.22
C ALA A 28 23.75 1.27 46.12
N HIS A 29 23.54 1.06 47.42
CA HIS A 29 24.61 0.81 48.39
C HIS A 29 25.16 -0.61 48.18
N GLY A 30 26.47 -0.80 48.39
CA GLY A 30 26.98 -2.12 48.76
C GLY A 30 28.44 -2.38 48.43
N GLY A 31 29.32 -2.15 49.40
CA GLY A 31 30.73 -2.54 49.31
C GLY A 31 31.52 -2.19 50.58
N ARG A 32 31.33 -3.00 51.62
CA ARG A 32 31.93 -2.88 52.97
C ARG A 32 33.45 -3.10 53.00
N GLN A 33 34.04 -2.61 54.11
CA GLN A 33 35.22 -3.06 54.88
C GLN A 33 36.35 -2.01 54.89
N SER A 34 37.01 -1.64 55.99
CA SER A 34 37.07 -2.16 57.37
C SER A 34 37.92 -1.19 58.23
N ARG A 35 37.77 -1.32 59.56
CA ARG A 35 38.69 -0.95 60.66
C ARG A 35 38.64 0.46 61.25
N ASP A 36 38.14 0.45 62.49
CA ASP A 36 38.59 1.22 63.64
C ASP A 36 40.03 1.76 63.57
N ARG A 37 40.17 3.06 63.84
CA ARG A 37 41.07 3.55 64.89
C ARG A 37 40.71 5.00 65.27
N LYS A 38 40.46 5.14 66.57
CA LYS A 38 40.34 6.37 67.34
C LYS A 38 41.72 7.02 67.47
N GLY A 39 41.82 8.33 67.22
CA GLY A 39 42.96 9.14 67.64
C GLY A 39 43.50 10.12 66.59
N ASP A 40 43.42 11.40 66.95
CA ASP A 40 44.30 12.53 66.56
C ASP A 40 44.24 13.17 65.14
N ARG A 41 43.78 14.43 65.16
CA ARG A 41 44.10 15.69 64.39
C ARG A 41 45.01 15.58 63.15
N PRO A 42 44.91 16.47 62.12
CA PRO A 42 44.43 17.88 62.17
C PRO A 42 43.44 18.27 61.05
N VAL A 43 42.93 19.50 61.14
CA VAL A 43 42.09 20.19 60.12
C VAL A 43 42.81 20.22 58.76
N SER A 44 42.44 19.29 57.87
CA SER A 44 42.77 19.38 56.45
C SER A 44 41.86 20.37 55.76
N ALA A 45 42.50 21.33 55.07
CA ALA A 45 41.89 22.33 54.22
C ALA A 45 40.78 21.74 53.35
N VAL A 46 39.63 22.43 53.33
CA VAL A 46 38.55 22.20 52.37
C VAL A 46 39.13 22.34 50.96
N SER A 47 39.36 21.21 50.30
CA SER A 47 39.64 21.16 48.87
C SER A 47 38.35 21.58 48.15
N ARG A 48 38.30 22.85 47.77
CA ARG A 48 37.26 23.40 46.90
C ARG A 48 37.50 22.81 45.52
N GLN A 49 36.83 21.69 45.22
CA GLN A 49 36.81 21.13 43.87
C GLN A 49 36.07 22.12 42.96
N VAL A 50 36.85 22.98 42.30
CA VAL A 50 36.39 23.75 41.16
C VAL A 50 36.29 22.75 40.01
N SER A 51 35.07 22.37 39.66
CA SER A 51 34.80 21.69 38.40
C SER A 51 35.22 22.64 37.29
N VAL A 52 36.42 22.46 36.75
CA VAL A 52 36.82 23.08 35.50
C VAL A 52 35.88 22.50 34.46
N VAL A 53 34.90 23.30 34.04
CA VAL A 53 34.13 23.02 32.83
C VAL A 53 35.17 22.97 31.74
N ASP A 54 35.49 21.77 31.28
CA ASP A 54 36.34 21.55 30.14
C ASP A 54 35.69 22.30 28.98
N ARG A 55 36.24 23.47 28.65
CA ARG A 55 35.82 24.23 27.49
C ARG A 55 36.22 23.35 26.33
N ARG A 56 35.28 22.54 25.83
CA ARG A 56 35.38 21.92 24.51
C ARG A 56 35.90 23.00 23.59
N SER A 57 37.14 22.87 23.17
CA SER A 57 37.75 23.79 22.24
C SER A 57 36.83 23.81 21.04
N CYS A 58 36.18 24.95 20.78
CA CYS A 58 35.58 25.24 19.49
C CYS A 58 36.77 25.30 18.51
N ALA A 59 37.24 24.14 18.07
CA ALA A 59 38.19 24.04 16.99
C ALA A 59 37.48 24.65 15.77
N GLY A 60 37.97 25.80 15.32
CA GLY A 60 37.44 26.45 14.13
C GLY A 60 37.51 25.49 12.96
N VAL A 61 36.50 25.51 12.10
CA VAL A 61 36.49 24.70 10.89
C VAL A 61 37.62 25.18 9.99
N SER A 62 38.51 24.27 9.58
CA SER A 62 39.59 24.63 8.68
C SER A 62 39.03 24.94 7.28
N LEU A 63 39.60 25.92 6.56
CA LEU A 63 39.19 26.24 5.20
C LEU A 63 39.23 25.00 4.28
N ILE A 64 40.20 24.11 4.48
CA ILE A 64 40.31 22.86 3.72
C ILE A 64 39.17 21.89 4.04
N GLU A 65 38.71 21.87 5.29
CA GLU A 65 37.62 20.99 5.76
C GLU A 65 36.28 21.40 5.14
N VAL A 66 36.03 22.72 5.03
CA VAL A 66 34.85 23.26 4.33
C VAL A 66 34.89 22.90 2.83
N ILE A 67 36.04 23.05 2.17
CA ILE A 67 36.18 22.72 0.75
C ILE A 67 35.89 21.23 0.52
N VAL A 68 36.49 20.34 1.33
CA VAL A 68 36.28 18.90 1.22
C VAL A 68 34.80 18.54 1.46
N PHE A 69 34.16 19.17 2.45
CA PHE A 69 32.74 18.97 2.70
C PHE A 69 31.86 19.38 1.52
N ILE A 70 32.12 20.54 0.89
CA ILE A 70 31.38 21.00 -0.29
C ILE A 70 31.60 20.04 -1.47
N VAL A 71 32.83 19.56 -1.70
CA VAL A 71 33.11 18.63 -2.80
C VAL A 71 32.37 17.31 -2.61
N ILE A 72 32.42 16.72 -1.40
CA ILE A 72 31.73 15.46 -1.11
C ILE A 72 30.21 15.64 -1.28
N THR A 73 29.64 16.71 -0.71
CA THR A 73 28.19 16.97 -0.83
C THR A 73 27.78 17.24 -2.27
N ALA A 74 28.60 17.95 -3.06
CA ALA A 74 28.34 18.17 -4.48
C ALA A 74 28.27 16.85 -5.26
N VAL A 75 29.23 15.94 -5.06
CA VAL A 75 29.23 14.62 -5.71
C VAL A 75 27.99 13.81 -5.32
N VAL A 76 27.63 13.81 -4.03
CA VAL A 76 26.42 13.11 -3.54
C VAL A 76 25.15 13.68 -4.17
N VAL A 77 25.01 15.01 -4.21
CA VAL A 77 23.84 15.68 -4.79
C VAL A 77 23.73 15.39 -6.29
N VAL A 78 24.85 15.45 -7.03
CA VAL A 78 24.85 15.12 -8.47
C VAL A 78 24.41 13.67 -8.71
N GLY A 79 24.92 12.72 -7.92
CA GLY A 79 24.50 11.32 -8.00
C GLY A 79 23.01 11.13 -7.74
N LEU A 80 22.46 11.80 -6.72
CA LEU A 80 21.03 11.77 -6.40
C LEU A 80 20.17 12.37 -7.52
N VAL A 81 20.55 13.52 -8.05
CA VAL A 81 19.83 14.19 -9.14
C VAL A 81 19.86 13.35 -10.42
N ALA A 82 20.99 12.72 -10.74
CA ALA A 82 21.11 11.82 -11.88
C ALA A 82 20.18 10.60 -11.75
N GLY A 83 20.15 9.97 -10.56
CA GLY A 83 19.24 8.85 -10.27
C GLY A 83 17.76 9.24 -10.37
N MET A 84 17.38 10.37 -9.78
CA MET A 84 16.01 10.91 -9.87
C MET A 84 15.63 11.26 -11.31
N SER A 85 16.54 11.81 -12.10
CA SER A 85 16.30 12.15 -13.51
C SER A 85 16.02 10.91 -14.37
N GLY A 86 16.58 9.75 -14.02
CA GLY A 86 16.23 8.47 -14.63
C GLY A 86 14.78 8.07 -14.30
N ALA A 87 14.44 8.08 -13.00
CA ALA A 87 13.12 7.72 -12.52
C ALA A 87 11.99 8.61 -13.10
N VAL A 88 12.22 9.92 -13.18
CA VAL A 88 11.26 10.89 -13.74
C VAL A 88 11.01 10.63 -15.23
N ARG A 89 12.05 10.26 -16.00
CA ARG A 89 11.89 9.93 -17.42
C ARG A 89 11.07 8.66 -17.65
N THR A 90 11.14 7.70 -16.73
CA THR A 90 10.36 6.45 -16.80
C THR A 90 8.98 6.54 -16.14
N ALA A 91 8.70 7.60 -15.37
CA ALA A 91 7.45 7.79 -14.64
C ALA A 91 6.15 7.78 -15.50
N PRO A 92 6.15 8.15 -16.80
CA PRO A 92 4.95 8.03 -17.62
C PRO A 92 4.46 6.59 -17.80
N VAL A 93 5.37 5.62 -17.90
CA VAL A 93 5.04 4.23 -18.25
C VAL A 93 4.17 3.56 -17.17
N PRO A 94 4.51 3.60 -15.87
CA PRO A 94 3.64 3.05 -14.84
C PRO A 94 2.27 3.74 -14.79
N ARG A 95 2.20 5.06 -15.04
CA ARG A 95 0.93 5.79 -15.02
C ARG A 95 -0.03 5.32 -16.11
N GLU A 96 0.46 5.17 -17.33
CA GLU A 96 -0.35 4.66 -18.45
C GLU A 96 -0.82 3.23 -18.21
N MET A 97 0.05 2.37 -17.67
CA MET A 97 -0.30 1.00 -17.30
C MET A 97 -1.37 0.95 -16.21
N HIS A 98 -1.23 1.76 -15.15
CA HIS A 98 -2.24 1.86 -14.09
C HIS A 98 -3.58 2.36 -14.62
N GLN A 99 -3.58 3.38 -15.48
CA GLN A 99 -4.80 3.90 -16.09
C GLN A 99 -5.45 2.86 -17.00
N GLY A 100 -4.67 2.16 -17.82
CA GLY A 100 -5.15 1.07 -18.68
C GLY A 100 -5.79 -0.06 -17.86
N LEU A 101 -5.17 -0.45 -16.74
CA LEU A 101 -5.70 -1.45 -15.82
C LEU A 101 -7.01 -0.99 -15.17
N GLN A 102 -7.09 0.25 -14.69
CA GLN A 102 -8.32 0.78 -14.09
C GLN A 102 -9.49 0.81 -15.09
N LEU A 103 -9.21 1.19 -16.34
CA LEU A 103 -10.21 1.15 -17.41
C LEU A 103 -10.67 -0.28 -17.71
N ALA A 104 -9.72 -1.22 -17.80
CA ALA A 104 -10.04 -2.63 -18.02
C ALA A 104 -10.87 -3.21 -16.87
N GLN A 105 -10.49 -2.89 -15.62
CA GLN A 105 -11.20 -3.33 -14.41
C GLN A 105 -12.62 -2.76 -14.36
N GLY A 106 -12.79 -1.46 -14.59
CA GLY A 106 -14.11 -0.83 -14.61
C GLY A 106 -15.03 -1.46 -15.66
N ARG A 107 -14.50 -1.77 -16.85
CA ARG A 107 -15.28 -2.48 -17.88
C ARG A 107 -15.61 -3.90 -17.49
N MET A 108 -14.65 -4.62 -16.91
CA MET A 108 -14.89 -5.97 -16.44
C MET A 108 -15.95 -6.01 -15.34
N GLU A 109 -15.93 -5.06 -14.40
CA GLU A 109 -16.94 -4.95 -13.35
C GLU A 109 -18.34 -4.67 -13.91
N LEU A 110 -18.47 -3.77 -14.90
CA LEU A 110 -19.73 -3.52 -15.58
C LEU A 110 -20.29 -4.76 -16.28
N ILE A 111 -19.42 -5.51 -16.97
CA ILE A 111 -19.79 -6.77 -17.63
C ILE A 111 -20.23 -7.79 -16.58
N LEU A 112 -19.45 -8.01 -15.53
CA LEU A 112 -19.77 -8.98 -14.49
C LEU A 112 -21.02 -8.59 -13.69
N ALA A 113 -21.35 -7.30 -13.59
CA ALA A 113 -22.60 -6.84 -12.99
C ALA A 113 -23.85 -7.30 -13.78
N GLN A 114 -23.74 -7.60 -15.08
CA GLN A 114 -24.87 -8.15 -15.85
C GLN A 114 -25.36 -9.49 -15.30
N ARG A 115 -24.49 -10.26 -14.61
CA ARG A 115 -24.87 -11.53 -13.98
C ARG A 115 -25.91 -11.37 -12.86
N SER A 116 -26.02 -10.19 -12.24
CA SER A 116 -26.98 -9.94 -11.15
C SER A 116 -28.36 -9.50 -11.66
N LEU A 117 -28.54 -9.35 -12.97
CA LEU A 117 -29.84 -9.10 -13.56
C LEU A 117 -30.77 -10.32 -13.38
N PRO A 118 -32.10 -10.17 -13.47
CA PRO A 118 -33.05 -11.25 -13.18
C PRO A 118 -32.85 -12.54 -14.00
N ALA A 119 -32.24 -12.43 -15.18
CA ALA A 119 -31.93 -13.57 -16.04
C ALA A 119 -30.63 -14.30 -15.64
N GLY A 120 -29.85 -13.77 -14.69
CA GLY A 120 -28.71 -14.43 -14.07
C GLY A 120 -27.65 -14.93 -15.06
N PHE A 121 -27.16 -16.13 -14.81
CA PHE A 121 -26.24 -16.83 -15.72
C PHE A 121 -26.86 -17.04 -17.10
N ALA A 122 -28.14 -17.40 -17.22
CA ALA A 122 -28.80 -17.67 -18.50
C ALA A 122 -28.87 -16.42 -19.38
N GLY A 123 -29.11 -15.26 -18.77
CA GLY A 123 -29.15 -13.95 -19.44
C GLY A 123 -27.79 -13.38 -19.81
N PHE A 124 -26.69 -13.97 -19.34
CA PHE A 124 -25.34 -13.55 -19.70
C PHE A 124 -24.92 -14.19 -21.02
N THR A 125 -25.22 -13.56 -22.16
CA THR A 125 -25.00 -14.14 -23.50
C THR A 125 -24.09 -13.25 -24.34
N ALA A 126 -23.62 -13.74 -25.49
CA ALA A 126 -22.84 -12.93 -26.44
C ALA A 126 -23.53 -11.62 -26.88
N ALA A 127 -24.87 -11.54 -26.78
CA ALA A 127 -25.63 -10.33 -27.14
C ALA A 127 -25.84 -9.37 -25.96
N THR A 128 -25.66 -9.82 -24.72
CA THR A 128 -26.10 -9.12 -23.50
C THR A 128 -25.02 -8.99 -22.43
N PHE A 129 -23.86 -9.62 -22.61
CA PHE A 129 -22.77 -9.59 -21.64
C PHE A 129 -22.14 -8.19 -21.51
N ASP A 130 -22.05 -7.44 -22.60
CA ASP A 130 -21.48 -6.11 -22.61
C ASP A 130 -22.60 -5.05 -22.59
N PRO A 131 -22.84 -4.36 -21.47
CA PRO A 131 -23.84 -3.29 -21.39
C PRO A 131 -23.47 -2.07 -22.24
N CYS A 132 -22.22 -1.99 -22.70
CA CYS A 132 -21.74 -0.91 -23.54
C CYS A 132 -21.93 -1.19 -25.04
N ALA A 133 -22.27 -2.42 -25.41
CA ALA A 133 -22.69 -2.76 -26.77
C ALA A 133 -24.18 -2.39 -26.98
N PRO A 134 -24.59 -2.00 -28.21
CA PRO A 134 -26.00 -1.75 -28.52
C PRO A 134 -26.88 -2.95 -28.14
N PRO A 135 -28.05 -2.73 -27.51
CA PRO A 135 -28.81 -1.46 -27.48
C PRO A 135 -28.43 -0.48 -26.36
N GLY A 136 -27.42 -0.76 -25.55
CA GLY A 136 -26.99 0.13 -24.45
C GLY A 136 -26.23 1.39 -24.88
N GLY A 137 -25.69 1.44 -26.10
CA GLY A 137 -24.61 2.34 -26.53
C GLY A 137 -24.60 3.79 -26.00
N ALA A 138 -23.39 4.20 -25.59
CA ALA A 138 -22.94 5.53 -25.16
C ALA A 138 -23.35 6.00 -23.75
N GLN A 139 -23.49 5.08 -22.78
CA GLN A 139 -23.51 5.50 -21.38
C GLN A 139 -22.14 6.06 -20.97
N GLU A 140 -22.12 7.03 -20.05
CA GLU A 140 -20.87 7.64 -19.55
C GLU A 140 -19.89 6.60 -18.98
N ALA A 141 -20.39 5.56 -18.30
CA ALA A 141 -19.58 4.45 -17.80
C ALA A 141 -18.90 3.64 -18.93
N CYS A 142 -19.40 3.79 -20.15
CA CYS A 142 -18.93 3.15 -21.35
C CYS A 142 -18.07 4.06 -22.23
N LEU A 143 -17.64 5.23 -21.73
CA LEU A 143 -16.70 6.10 -22.42
C LEU A 143 -15.29 5.87 -21.88
N ALA A 144 -14.34 5.67 -22.80
CA ALA A 144 -12.92 5.69 -22.46
C ALA A 144 -12.41 7.14 -22.55
N PRO A 145 -11.50 7.57 -21.66
CA PRO A 145 -10.80 8.85 -21.81
C PRO A 145 -10.09 8.95 -23.16
N THR A 146 -9.94 10.17 -23.66
CA THR A 146 -9.25 10.46 -24.93
C THR A 146 -7.88 9.77 -25.01
N ASN A 147 -7.57 9.18 -26.17
CA ASN A 147 -6.37 8.40 -26.46
C ASN A 147 -6.27 7.02 -25.79
N TYR A 148 -7.29 6.59 -25.05
CA TYR A 148 -7.43 5.20 -24.62
C TYR A 148 -8.55 4.54 -25.41
N THR A 149 -8.40 3.25 -25.69
CA THR A 149 -9.44 2.48 -26.36
C THR A 149 -9.64 1.17 -25.62
N VAL A 150 -10.88 0.95 -25.18
CA VAL A 150 -11.33 -0.37 -24.77
C VAL A 150 -11.66 -1.11 -26.06
N VAL A 151 -10.85 -2.11 -26.40
CA VAL A 151 -11.13 -2.97 -27.55
C VAL A 151 -12.41 -3.74 -27.22
N ALA A 152 -13.28 -3.91 -28.22
CA ALA A 152 -14.57 -4.60 -28.07
C ALA A 152 -14.39 -5.89 -27.24
N PRO A 153 -14.99 -5.98 -26.03
CA PRO A 153 -14.83 -7.13 -25.16
C PRO A 153 -15.25 -8.42 -25.88
N CYS A 154 -14.59 -9.51 -25.55
CA CYS A 154 -14.85 -10.80 -26.18
C CYS A 154 -15.59 -11.72 -25.21
N PHE A 155 -16.52 -12.50 -25.75
CA PHE A 155 -17.29 -13.50 -25.02
C PHE A 155 -17.16 -14.85 -25.72
N TYR A 156 -16.97 -15.92 -24.96
CA TYR A 156 -17.00 -17.28 -25.50
C TYR A 156 -17.38 -18.30 -24.42
N THR A 157 -18.02 -19.38 -24.88
CA THR A 157 -18.39 -20.57 -24.11
C THR A 157 -17.67 -21.76 -24.71
N GLY A 158 -16.84 -22.45 -23.94
CA GLY A 158 -15.93 -23.45 -24.47
C GLY A 158 -14.81 -22.84 -25.33
N ALA A 159 -14.56 -23.37 -26.53
CA ALA A 159 -13.51 -22.86 -27.42
C ALA A 159 -13.93 -21.56 -28.12
N GLY A 160 -13.08 -20.55 -28.09
CA GLY A 160 -13.32 -19.26 -28.74
C GLY A 160 -12.03 -18.57 -29.19
N THR A 161 -12.19 -17.54 -30.01
CA THR A 161 -11.09 -16.65 -30.41
C THR A 161 -11.50 -15.22 -30.14
N CYS A 162 -10.62 -14.46 -29.51
CA CYS A 162 -10.81 -13.02 -29.33
C CYS A 162 -10.16 -12.29 -30.52
N ALA A 163 -10.73 -11.17 -30.96
CA ALA A 163 -10.15 -10.38 -32.08
C ALA A 163 -8.70 -9.92 -31.79
N PHE A 164 -8.32 -9.89 -30.52
CA PHE A 164 -7.03 -9.43 -30.03
C PHE A 164 -6.16 -10.53 -29.39
N GLY A 165 -6.53 -11.81 -29.50
CA GLY A 165 -5.80 -12.89 -28.84
C GLY A 165 -5.87 -14.22 -29.57
N ALA A 166 -5.03 -15.16 -29.14
CA ALA A 166 -5.05 -16.52 -29.66
C ALA A 166 -6.33 -17.27 -29.27
N ALA A 167 -6.59 -18.39 -29.96
CA ALA A 167 -7.64 -19.32 -29.59
C ALA A 167 -7.48 -19.79 -28.15
N ASN A 168 -8.57 -19.76 -27.39
CA ASN A 168 -8.60 -20.12 -26.00
C ASN A 168 -9.85 -20.93 -25.67
N THR A 169 -9.75 -21.76 -24.64
CA THR A 169 -10.85 -22.58 -24.16
C THR A 169 -11.28 -22.12 -22.78
N CYS A 170 -12.54 -21.71 -22.64
CA CYS A 170 -13.14 -21.40 -21.35
C CYS A 170 -13.25 -22.68 -20.52
N MET A 171 -12.53 -22.75 -19.40
CA MET A 171 -12.53 -23.87 -18.46
C MET A 171 -12.53 -25.25 -19.15
N GLY A 172 -11.62 -25.43 -20.11
CA GLY A 172 -11.46 -26.71 -20.82
C GLY A 172 -12.65 -27.11 -21.72
N GLY A 173 -13.54 -26.19 -22.09
CA GLY A 173 -14.69 -26.50 -22.95
C GLY A 173 -16.03 -26.59 -22.23
N LEU A 174 -16.07 -26.43 -20.91
CA LEU A 174 -17.27 -26.66 -20.10
C LEU A 174 -18.32 -25.56 -20.35
N VAL A 175 -19.57 -25.99 -20.56
CA VAL A 175 -20.71 -25.11 -20.90
C VAL A 175 -21.28 -24.35 -19.70
N ASP A 176 -21.00 -24.81 -18.48
CA ASP A 176 -21.36 -24.14 -17.23
C ASP A 176 -20.49 -22.90 -16.94
N TYR A 177 -19.54 -22.60 -17.82
CA TYR A 177 -18.66 -21.45 -17.72
C TYR A 177 -18.75 -20.57 -18.96
N LYS A 178 -18.81 -19.27 -18.70
CA LYS A 178 -18.80 -18.21 -19.71
C LYS A 178 -17.60 -17.35 -19.46
N CYS A 179 -16.75 -17.16 -20.46
CA CYS A 179 -15.52 -16.40 -20.31
C CYS A 179 -15.62 -15.07 -21.05
N VAL A 180 -15.05 -14.05 -20.43
CA VAL A 180 -14.98 -12.69 -20.95
C VAL A 180 -13.55 -12.21 -20.94
N ARG A 181 -13.16 -11.50 -21.99
CA ARG A 181 -11.85 -10.85 -22.07
C ARG A 181 -12.01 -9.39 -22.42
N VAL A 182 -11.30 -8.53 -21.71
CA VAL A 182 -11.28 -7.08 -21.90
C VAL A 182 -9.85 -6.65 -22.15
N ARG A 183 -9.60 -5.94 -23.25
CA ARG A 183 -8.28 -5.37 -23.58
C ARG A 183 -8.38 -3.87 -23.71
N VAL A 184 -7.37 -3.19 -23.16
CA VAL A 184 -7.22 -1.74 -23.27
C VAL A 184 -5.91 -1.42 -23.97
N THR A 185 -6.02 -0.58 -25.01
CA THR A 185 -4.88 -0.04 -25.74
C THR A 185 -4.68 1.43 -25.41
N GLY A 186 -3.41 1.83 -25.35
CA GLY A 186 -3.01 3.21 -25.11
C GLY A 186 -2.90 4.05 -26.38
N PRO A 187 -2.42 5.30 -26.25
CA PRO A 187 -2.31 6.27 -27.35
C PRO A 187 -1.45 5.78 -28.53
N GLY A 188 -0.43 4.97 -28.25
CA GLY A 188 0.45 4.37 -29.27
C GLY A 188 -0.07 3.06 -29.86
N GLY A 189 -1.30 2.66 -29.56
CA GLY A 189 -1.88 1.37 -29.99
C GLY A 189 -1.33 0.15 -29.25
N ALA A 190 -0.34 0.32 -28.38
CA ALA A 190 0.19 -0.74 -27.54
C ALA A 190 -0.85 -1.23 -26.51
N THR A 191 -0.79 -2.51 -26.18
CA THR A 191 -1.61 -3.08 -25.10
C THR A 191 -1.08 -2.62 -23.77
N LEU A 192 -1.96 -2.00 -22.98
CA LEU A 192 -1.63 -1.57 -21.62
C LEU A 192 -2.15 -2.58 -20.59
N ALA A 193 -3.35 -3.14 -20.85
CA ALA A 193 -3.98 -4.09 -19.96
C ALA A 193 -4.81 -5.10 -20.73
N GLU A 194 -4.84 -6.32 -20.21
CA GLU A 194 -5.74 -7.39 -20.63
C GLU A 194 -6.23 -8.11 -19.38
N LEU A 195 -7.53 -8.27 -19.25
CA LEU A 195 -8.17 -8.94 -18.14
C LEU A 195 -9.11 -10.01 -18.66
N ASP A 196 -9.02 -11.17 -18.03
CA ASP A 196 -9.88 -12.31 -18.30
C ASP A 196 -10.71 -12.60 -17.06
N ALA A 197 -11.99 -12.89 -17.26
CA ALA A 197 -12.90 -13.30 -16.20
C ALA A 197 -13.74 -14.50 -16.65
N MET A 198 -14.21 -15.26 -15.67
CA MET A 198 -15.15 -16.35 -15.87
C MET A 198 -16.39 -16.14 -15.01
N VAL A 199 -17.53 -16.46 -15.58
CA VAL A 199 -18.82 -16.54 -14.90
C VAL A 199 -19.22 -18.01 -14.89
N ALA A 200 -19.50 -18.55 -13.71
CA ALA A 200 -19.94 -19.93 -13.55
C ALA A 200 -21.45 -20.00 -13.24
N ASN A 201 -22.09 -21.08 -13.67
CA ASN A 201 -23.45 -21.44 -13.30
C ASN A 201 -23.42 -22.17 -11.94
N TYR A 202 -23.92 -21.55 -10.87
CA TYR A 202 -24.01 -22.14 -9.54
C TYR A 202 -25.33 -21.78 -8.85
#